data_AF-A0A813PPM4-F1
#
_entry.id   AF-A0A813PPM4-F1
#
_cell.length_a   1.000
_cell.length_b   1.000
_cell.length_c   1.000
_cell.angle_alpha   90.00
_cell.angle_beta   90.00
_cell.angle_gamma   90.00
#
_symmetry.space_group_name_H-M   'P 1'
#
loop_
_entity.id
_entity.type
_entity.pdbx_description
1 polymer ?
#
loop_
_entity_poly.entity_id
_entity_poly.type
_entity_poly.pdbx_seq_one_letter_code
_entity_poly.pdbx_strand_id
1 'polypeptide(L)'
;MLEEKVTTITSKQNNQSEVNNNNKKSDLNAASYIVEYGPIRVRHRRSKSQTLATGRKSRDEPLYGEEAIKRELRREKNRIAARQLKRTRDEMESDLLETIKELEHEQKCLEEQHKKLEDRKAQLTRAVYNAKQTPLIPLITDMNIPILFGPQERRDLLIDLQPLLKILDEKCYMSEK
;
A
#
# COMPACT_ATOMS: atom_id res chain seq x y z
N MET A 1 -12.43 -12.44 29.44
CA MET A 1 -13.77 -12.79 29.95
C MET A 1 -14.75 -11.78 29.36
N LEU A 2 -15.55 -12.18 28.39
CA LEU A 2 -16.59 -11.35 27.78
C LEU A 2 -17.87 -12.18 27.80
N GLU A 3 -18.82 -11.75 28.63
CA GLU A 3 -20.05 -12.47 28.92
C GLU A 3 -21.01 -12.42 27.73
N GLU A 4 -21.44 -13.61 27.32
CA GLU A 4 -22.49 -13.85 26.34
C GLU A 4 -23.85 -13.46 26.92
N LYS A 5 -24.56 -12.53 26.26
CA LYS A 5 -25.99 -12.31 26.52
C LYS A 5 -26.81 -13.14 25.53
N VAL A 6 -27.05 -14.40 25.92
CA VAL A 6 -28.05 -15.28 25.33
C VAL A 6 -29.43 -14.81 25.81
N THR A 7 -30.20 -14.16 24.93
CA THR A 7 -31.62 -13.89 25.20
C THR A 7 -32.48 -14.98 24.57
N THR A 8 -32.91 -15.89 25.43
CA THR A 8 -33.93 -16.93 25.20
C THR A 8 -35.26 -16.28 24.85
N ILE A 9 -35.77 -16.51 23.63
CA ILE A 9 -37.13 -16.14 23.25
C ILE A 9 -38.04 -17.33 23.56
N THR A 10 -38.92 -17.15 24.54
CA THR A 10 -39.96 -18.08 24.94
C THR A 10 -41.12 -18.04 23.94
N SER A 11 -41.37 -19.16 23.28
CA SER A 11 -42.54 -19.39 22.43
C SER A 11 -43.77 -19.60 23.31
N LYS A 12 -44.70 -18.64 23.32
CA LYS A 12 -46.09 -18.90 23.76
C LYS A 12 -46.99 -18.91 22.54
N GLN A 13 -47.50 -20.10 22.23
CA GLN A 13 -48.69 -20.29 21.43
C GLN A 13 -49.88 -19.67 22.17
N ASN A 14 -50.75 -18.94 21.46
CA ASN A 14 -52.16 -18.88 21.81
C ASN A 14 -53.00 -18.49 20.59
N ASN A 15 -53.78 -19.47 20.12
CA ASN A 15 -54.97 -19.25 19.33
C ASN A 15 -56.05 -18.69 20.26
N GLN A 16 -56.66 -17.56 19.90
CA GLN A 16 -58.07 -17.28 20.21
C GLN A 16 -58.62 -16.27 19.21
N SER A 17 -59.57 -16.77 18.45
CA SER A 17 -60.50 -16.04 17.59
C SER A 17 -61.44 -15.23 18.50
N GLU A 18 -61.37 -13.91 18.42
CA GLU A 18 -62.45 -13.04 18.90
C GLU A 18 -62.72 -11.95 17.88
N VAL A 19 -63.89 -12.10 17.23
CA VAL A 19 -64.58 -11.04 16.51
C VAL A 19 -65.05 -10.04 17.56
N ASN A 20 -64.54 -8.80 17.52
CA ASN A 20 -65.20 -7.69 18.21
C ASN A 20 -65.11 -6.41 17.37
N ASN A 21 -66.22 -6.15 16.68
CA ASN A 21 -66.57 -4.85 16.12
C ASN A 21 -66.81 -3.88 17.27
N ASN A 22 -65.93 -2.89 17.45
CA ASN A 22 -66.27 -1.67 18.17
C ASN A 22 -65.55 -0.47 17.55
N ASN A 23 -66.29 0.25 16.71
CA ASN A 23 -66.01 1.63 16.33
C ASN A 23 -66.05 2.52 17.58
N LYS A 24 -64.94 3.20 17.91
CA LYS A 24 -64.90 4.60 18.37
C LYS A 24 -63.47 5.08 18.62
N LYS A 25 -63.12 6.16 17.90
CA LYS A 25 -62.16 7.23 18.23
C LYS A 25 -60.73 6.84 18.61
N SER A 26 -59.80 7.03 17.67
CA SER A 26 -58.45 7.53 17.96
C SER A 26 -57.89 8.32 16.77
N ASP A 27 -58.48 9.49 16.51
CA ASP A 27 -57.92 10.51 15.62
C ASP A 27 -56.61 11.14 16.15
N LEU A 28 -56.17 10.72 17.35
CA LEU A 28 -54.93 11.17 17.99
C LEU A 28 -53.67 10.41 17.55
N ASN A 29 -53.79 9.36 16.74
CA ASN A 29 -52.64 8.56 16.24
C ASN A 29 -52.48 8.59 14.70
N ALA A 30 -53.13 9.52 14.01
CA ALA A 30 -52.97 9.66 12.56
C ALA A 30 -51.60 10.27 12.18
N ALA A 31 -51.07 11.17 13.02
CA ALA A 31 -49.78 11.83 12.83
C ALA A 31 -48.59 10.87 13.03
N SER A 32 -48.70 9.85 13.88
CA SER A 32 -47.62 8.89 14.17
C SER A 32 -47.31 7.93 13.02
N TYR A 33 -48.07 8.03 11.92
CA TYR A 33 -48.02 7.10 10.80
C TYR A 33 -47.61 7.78 9.48
N ILE A 34 -47.25 9.05 9.53
CA ILE A 34 -46.78 9.82 8.38
C ILE A 34 -45.28 10.04 8.58
N VAL A 35 -44.49 9.48 7.66
CA VAL A 35 -43.05 9.73 7.59
C VAL A 35 -42.82 10.77 6.50
N GLU A 36 -42.13 11.85 6.85
CA GLU A 36 -41.77 12.91 5.91
C GLU A 36 -40.40 12.63 5.30
N TYR A 37 -40.33 12.65 3.97
CA TYR A 37 -39.10 12.56 3.21
C TYR A 37 -38.95 13.86 2.39
N GLY A 38 -38.42 14.91 3.02
CA GLY A 38 -38.38 16.25 2.43
C GLY A 38 -39.81 16.80 2.21
N PRO A 39 -40.16 17.33 1.01
CA PRO A 39 -41.50 17.84 0.73
C PRO A 39 -42.56 16.73 0.59
N ILE A 40 -42.16 15.46 0.61
CA ILE A 40 -43.05 14.32 0.40
C ILE A 40 -43.50 13.76 1.76
N ARG A 41 -44.81 13.60 1.91
CA ARG A 41 -45.43 12.98 3.11
C ARG A 41 -45.92 11.58 2.77
N VAL A 42 -45.33 10.55 3.39
CA VAL A 42 -45.69 9.15 3.14
C VAL A 42 -46.43 8.59 4.35
N ARG A 43 -47.72 8.30 4.15
CA ARG A 43 -48.50 7.56 5.15
C ARG A 43 -48.12 6.08 5.10
N HIS A 44 -47.47 5.58 6.12
CA HIS A 44 -47.21 4.15 6.24
C HIS A 44 -48.53 3.38 6.38
N ARG A 45 -48.52 2.07 6.17
CA ARG A 45 -49.67 1.20 6.45
C ARG A 45 -49.56 0.56 7.83
N ARG A 46 -50.64 0.62 8.62
CA ARG A 46 -50.72 0.08 9.99
C ARG A 46 -50.30 -1.39 10.12
N SER A 47 -50.52 -2.17 9.07
CA SER A 47 -50.11 -3.56 8.95
C SER A 47 -49.27 -3.77 7.69
N LYS A 48 -48.34 -4.73 7.76
CA LYS A 48 -47.56 -5.16 6.61
C LYS A 48 -48.49 -5.85 5.62
N SER A 49 -48.55 -5.36 4.39
CA SER A 49 -49.32 -6.02 3.34
C SER A 49 -48.52 -7.18 2.76
N GLN A 50 -49.18 -8.31 2.51
CA GLN A 50 -48.55 -9.48 1.91
C GLN A 50 -47.95 -9.17 0.54
N THR A 51 -48.57 -8.27 -0.20
CA THR A 51 -48.15 -7.81 -1.52
C THR A 51 -47.83 -6.31 -1.54
N LEU A 52 -46.92 -5.91 -2.43
CA LEU A 52 -46.68 -4.52 -2.83
C LEU A 52 -47.92 -3.99 -3.59
N ALA A 53 -48.02 -2.67 -3.72
CA ALA A 53 -49.07 -2.04 -4.55
C ALA A 53 -49.07 -2.54 -6.00
N THR A 54 -47.92 -3.06 -6.47
CA THR A 54 -47.73 -3.67 -7.80
C THR A 54 -48.20 -5.13 -7.88
N GLY A 55 -48.74 -5.71 -6.81
CA GLY A 55 -49.18 -7.12 -6.75
C GLY A 55 -48.04 -8.12 -6.52
N ARG A 56 -46.78 -7.69 -6.54
CA ARG A 56 -45.61 -8.54 -6.20
C ARG A 56 -45.60 -8.87 -4.71
N LYS A 57 -45.07 -10.04 -4.33
CA LYS A 57 -44.87 -10.40 -2.91
C LYS A 57 -44.03 -9.33 -2.21
N SER A 58 -44.49 -8.91 -1.03
CA SER A 58 -43.78 -7.93 -0.22
C SER A 58 -42.47 -8.52 0.31
N ARG A 59 -41.45 -7.67 0.51
CA ARG A 59 -40.17 -8.09 1.11
C ARG A 59 -40.35 -8.75 2.48
N ASP A 60 -41.40 -8.35 3.18
CA ASP A 60 -41.63 -8.70 4.58
C ASP A 60 -42.48 -9.96 4.76
N GLU A 61 -42.87 -10.64 3.66
CA GLU A 61 -43.52 -11.95 3.76
C GLU A 61 -42.52 -12.98 4.33
N PRO A 62 -42.80 -13.58 5.49
CA PRO A 62 -41.93 -14.59 6.07
C PRO A 62 -41.89 -15.83 5.17
N LEU A 63 -40.69 -16.31 4.85
CA LEU A 63 -40.52 -17.61 4.19
C LEU A 63 -40.62 -18.72 5.24
N TYR A 64 -41.27 -19.81 4.87
CA TYR A 64 -41.44 -20.98 5.72
C TYR A 64 -40.92 -22.25 5.03
N GLY A 65 -40.64 -23.28 5.81
CA GLY A 65 -40.24 -24.61 5.32
C GLY A 65 -38.95 -24.60 4.50
N GLU A 66 -38.95 -25.31 3.38
CA GLU A 66 -37.77 -25.49 2.54
C GLU A 66 -37.17 -24.19 1.99
N GLU A 67 -38.00 -23.19 1.68
CA GLU A 67 -37.52 -21.94 1.11
C GLU A 67 -36.71 -21.13 2.12
N ALA A 68 -37.07 -21.21 3.41
CA ALA A 68 -36.31 -20.60 4.50
C ALA A 68 -34.94 -21.28 4.64
N ILE A 69 -34.88 -22.62 4.57
CA ILE A 69 -33.63 -23.38 4.65
C ILE A 69 -32.71 -23.06 3.46
N LYS A 70 -33.26 -23.04 2.23
CA LYS A 70 -32.52 -22.67 1.02
C LYS A 70 -32.00 -21.23 1.08
N ARG A 71 -32.75 -20.30 1.67
CA ARG A 71 -32.30 -18.93 1.91
C ARG A 71 -31.15 -18.89 2.91
N GLU A 72 -31.24 -19.63 4.00
CA GLU A 72 -30.19 -19.63 5.03
C GLU A 72 -28.90 -20.26 4.51
N LEU A 73 -28.98 -21.36 3.75
CA LEU A 73 -27.81 -21.94 3.08
C LEU A 73 -27.13 -20.96 2.12
N ARG A 74 -27.93 -20.20 1.34
CA ARG A 74 -27.37 -19.15 0.46
C ARG A 74 -26.70 -18.04 1.26
N ARG A 75 -27.30 -17.62 2.38
CA ARG A 75 -26.71 -16.63 3.28
C ARG A 75 -25.42 -17.11 3.89
N GLU A 76 -25.36 -18.36 4.36
CA GLU A 76 -24.13 -18.92 4.92
C GLU A 76 -23.02 -19.00 3.88
N LYS A 77 -23.31 -19.51 2.67
CA LYS A 77 -22.35 -19.50 1.56
C LYS A 77 -21.85 -18.09 1.25
N ASN A 78 -22.73 -17.10 1.25
CA ASN A 78 -22.35 -15.71 1.02
C ASN A 78 -21.50 -15.14 2.18
N ARG A 79 -21.82 -15.46 3.43
CA ARG A 79 -21.00 -15.10 4.61
C ARG A 79 -19.60 -15.71 4.52
N ILE A 80 -19.48 -16.95 4.06
CA ILE A 80 -18.18 -17.60 3.84
C ILE A 80 -17.40 -16.90 2.73
N ALA A 81 -18.02 -16.68 1.57
CA ALA A 81 -17.40 -15.99 0.45
C ALA A 81 -16.95 -14.56 0.82
N ALA A 82 -17.78 -13.82 1.55
CA ALA A 82 -17.44 -12.47 2.04
C ALA A 82 -16.24 -12.50 3.01
N ARG A 83 -16.19 -13.48 3.92
CA ARG A 83 -15.02 -13.66 4.81
C ARG A 83 -13.75 -13.98 4.04
N GLN A 84 -13.85 -14.83 3.01
CA GLN A 84 -12.70 -15.18 2.17
C GLN A 84 -12.21 -13.97 1.37
N LEU A 85 -13.12 -13.22 0.76
CA LEU A 85 -12.77 -12.00 0.03
C LEU A 85 -12.14 -10.95 0.94
N LYS A 86 -12.62 -10.83 2.19
CA LYS A 86 -12.00 -9.95 3.17
C LYS A 86 -10.57 -10.38 3.48
N ARG A 87 -10.32 -11.67 3.71
CA ARG A 87 -8.96 -12.18 3.97
C ARG A 87 -8.02 -11.89 2.80
N THR A 88 -8.44 -12.19 1.57
CA THR A 88 -7.60 -11.93 0.39
C THR A 88 -7.30 -10.45 0.22
N ARG A 89 -8.25 -9.57 0.54
CA ARG A 89 -8.03 -8.13 0.52
C ARG A 89 -7.02 -7.72 1.59
N ASP A 90 -7.17 -8.21 2.81
CA ASP A 90 -6.29 -7.87 3.92
C ASP A 90 -4.85 -8.40 3.68
N GLU A 91 -4.71 -9.58 3.04
CA GLU A 91 -3.43 -10.12 2.57
C GLU A 91 -2.79 -9.21 1.50
N MET A 92 -3.54 -8.86 0.45
CA MET A 92 -3.06 -7.92 -0.58
C MET A 92 -2.66 -6.56 0.00
N GLU A 93 -3.44 -6.02 0.93
CA GLU A 93 -3.12 -4.75 1.62
C GLU A 93 -1.81 -4.88 2.40
N SER A 94 -1.57 -6.02 3.06
CA SER A 94 -0.32 -6.31 3.77
C SER A 94 0.87 -6.38 2.81
N ASP A 95 0.76 -7.14 1.72
CA ASP A 95 1.83 -7.31 0.72
C ASP A 95 2.21 -5.97 0.06
N LEU A 96 1.21 -5.14 -0.25
CA LEU A 96 1.43 -3.80 -0.79
C LEU A 96 2.16 -2.90 0.22
N LEU A 97 1.79 -2.96 1.51
CA LEU A 97 2.47 -2.19 2.56
C LEU A 97 3.92 -2.64 2.75
N GLU A 98 4.20 -3.93 2.63
CA GLU A 98 5.57 -4.45 2.66
C GLU A 98 6.37 -3.97 1.46
N THR A 99 5.81 -4.08 0.26
CA THR A 99 6.43 -3.59 -0.99
C THR A 99 6.73 -2.09 -0.92
N ILE A 100 5.82 -1.29 -0.38
CA ILE A 100 6.05 0.16 -0.18
C ILE A 100 7.27 0.40 0.71
N LYS A 101 7.39 -0.32 1.83
CA LYS A 101 8.53 -0.18 2.75
C LYS A 101 9.85 -0.57 2.08
N GLU A 102 9.84 -1.64 1.29
CA GLU A 102 11.02 -2.08 0.53
C GLU A 102 11.46 -1.01 -0.47
N LEU A 103 10.51 -0.46 -1.24
CA LEU A 103 10.77 0.58 -2.22
C LEU A 103 11.23 1.89 -1.56
N GLU A 104 10.64 2.29 -0.44
CA GLU A 104 11.08 3.46 0.34
C GLU A 104 12.52 3.28 0.84
N HIS A 105 12.87 2.06 1.28
CA HIS A 105 14.23 1.76 1.72
C HIS A 105 15.23 1.77 0.55
N GLU A 106 14.88 1.17 -0.58
CA GLU A 106 15.70 1.17 -1.79
C GLU A 106 15.92 2.59 -2.31
N GLN A 107 14.86 3.40 -2.39
CA GLN A 107 14.93 4.80 -2.78
C GLN A 107 15.94 5.55 -1.90
N LYS A 108 15.83 5.40 -0.57
CA LYS A 108 16.76 6.06 0.36
C LYS A 108 18.21 5.63 0.12
N CYS A 109 18.46 4.33 -0.09
CA CYS A 109 19.79 3.82 -0.40
C CYS A 109 20.35 4.44 -1.70
N LEU A 110 19.53 4.51 -2.75
CA LEU A 110 19.91 5.09 -4.04
C LEU A 110 20.17 6.60 -3.93
N GLU A 111 19.36 7.33 -3.17
CA GLU A 111 19.57 8.76 -2.91
C GLU A 111 20.91 9.03 -2.21
N GLU A 112 21.27 8.20 -1.22
CA GLU A 112 22.57 8.30 -0.55
C GLU A 112 23.74 8.00 -1.50
N GLN A 113 23.61 7.01 -2.38
CA GLN A 113 24.61 6.72 -3.40
C GLN A 113 24.74 7.85 -4.40
N HIS A 114 23.63 8.39 -4.89
CA HIS A 114 23.60 9.51 -5.82
C HIS A 114 24.29 10.73 -5.21
N LYS A 115 24.00 11.04 -3.94
CA LYS A 115 24.68 12.12 -3.22
C LYS A 115 26.19 11.91 -3.13
N LYS A 116 26.64 10.71 -2.77
CA LYS A 116 28.09 10.38 -2.72
C LYS A 116 28.77 10.57 -4.08
N LEU A 117 28.09 10.19 -5.16
CA LEU A 117 28.62 10.33 -6.52
C LEU A 117 28.68 11.79 -6.96
N GLU A 118 27.65 12.59 -6.66
CA GLU A 118 27.66 14.03 -6.94
C GLU A 118 28.74 14.77 -6.13
N ASP A 119 28.92 14.43 -4.85
CA ASP A 119 30.01 14.99 -4.03
C ASP A 119 31.39 14.66 -4.63
N ARG A 120 31.60 13.41 -5.06
CA ARG A 120 32.85 12.97 -5.70
C ARG A 120 33.08 13.65 -7.04
N LYS A 121 32.03 13.78 -7.85
CA LYS A 121 32.08 14.51 -9.13
C LYS A 121 32.47 15.96 -8.90
N ALA A 122 31.85 16.64 -7.95
CA ALA A 122 32.18 18.02 -7.60
C ALA A 122 33.65 18.18 -7.16
N GLN A 123 34.16 17.24 -6.35
CA GLN A 123 35.58 17.22 -5.95
C GLN A 123 36.51 17.08 -7.15
N LEU A 124 36.24 16.13 -8.05
CA LEU A 124 37.04 15.92 -9.25
C LEU A 124 36.97 17.11 -10.21
N THR A 125 35.79 17.69 -10.42
CA THR A 125 35.64 18.89 -11.25
C THR A 125 36.44 20.06 -10.68
N ARG A 126 36.45 20.26 -9.36
CA ARG A 126 37.31 21.26 -8.71
C ARG A 126 38.79 20.96 -8.90
N ALA A 127 39.22 19.70 -8.74
CA ALA A 127 40.61 19.31 -8.94
C ALA A 127 41.08 19.57 -10.38
N VAL A 128 40.27 19.20 -11.37
CA VAL A 128 40.55 19.46 -12.80
C VAL A 128 40.59 20.96 -13.10
N TYR A 129 39.66 21.74 -12.54
CA TYR A 129 39.66 23.19 -12.70
C TYR A 129 40.93 23.82 -12.12
N ASN A 130 41.32 23.41 -10.91
CA ASN A 130 42.53 23.91 -10.25
C ASN A 130 43.80 23.53 -11.03
N ALA A 131 43.88 22.30 -11.54
CA ALA A 131 45.01 21.84 -12.36
C ALA A 131 45.15 22.64 -13.67
N LYS A 132 44.03 23.10 -14.26
CA LYS A 132 44.04 23.98 -15.44
C LYS A 132 44.45 25.42 -15.11
N GLN A 133 44.23 25.86 -13.88
CA GLN A 133 44.55 27.22 -13.40
C GLN A 133 45.99 27.35 -12.90
N THR A 134 46.61 26.25 -12.44
CA THR A 134 48.05 26.24 -12.14
C THR A 134 48.82 26.44 -13.43
N PRO A 135 49.61 27.52 -13.58
CA PRO A 135 50.50 27.64 -14.71
C PRO A 135 51.45 26.45 -14.69
N LEU A 136 51.58 25.76 -15.83
CA LEU A 136 52.67 24.83 -16.05
C LEU A 136 53.95 25.64 -15.84
N ILE A 137 54.56 25.55 -14.65
CA ILE A 137 55.93 25.98 -14.48
C ILE A 137 56.67 25.13 -15.52
N PRO A 138 57.30 25.73 -16.55
CA PRO A 138 58.15 24.96 -17.42
C PRO A 138 59.15 24.29 -16.49
N LEU A 139 59.15 22.96 -16.44
CA LEU A 139 60.29 22.22 -15.95
C LEU A 139 61.46 22.74 -16.80
N ILE A 140 62.21 23.67 -16.23
CA ILE A 140 63.48 24.11 -16.78
C ILE A 140 64.30 22.83 -16.81
N THR A 141 64.38 22.20 -17.98
CA THR A 141 65.20 21.03 -18.28
C THR A 141 66.68 21.42 -18.37
N ASP A 142 67.10 22.38 -17.57
CA ASP A 142 68.49 22.84 -17.43
C ASP A 142 68.84 22.89 -15.93
N MET A 143 68.53 21.82 -15.21
CA MET A 143 69.22 21.54 -13.96
C MET A 143 70.22 20.43 -14.24
N ASN A 144 71.46 20.88 -14.42
CA ASN A 144 72.69 20.14 -14.21
C ASN A 144 72.63 19.47 -12.82
N ILE A 145 71.97 18.31 -12.72
CA ILE A 145 71.90 17.50 -11.50
C ILE A 145 73.28 16.87 -11.33
N PRO A 146 74.00 17.11 -10.21
CA PRO A 146 75.20 16.36 -9.90
C PRO A 146 74.82 14.89 -9.81
N ILE A 147 75.43 14.07 -10.66
CA ILE A 147 75.28 12.62 -10.67
C ILE A 147 75.76 12.10 -9.30
N LEU A 148 74.82 11.85 -8.40
CA LEU A 148 75.07 11.36 -7.04
C LEU A 148 74.70 9.89 -6.87
N PHE A 149 74.39 9.19 -7.97
CA PHE A 149 74.13 7.76 -7.97
C PHE A 149 74.97 7.06 -9.03
N GLY A 150 75.68 6.01 -8.58
CA GLY A 150 76.51 5.17 -9.42
C GLY A 150 75.69 4.34 -10.42
N PRO A 151 76.32 3.78 -11.47
CA PRO A 151 75.63 3.02 -12.51
C PRO A 151 74.90 1.76 -11.98
N GLN A 152 75.28 1.24 -10.81
CA GLN A 152 74.61 0.12 -10.15
C GLN A 152 73.28 0.53 -9.50
N GLU A 153 73.26 1.61 -8.73
CA GLU A 153 72.08 2.09 -8.00
C GLU A 153 70.94 2.52 -8.95
N ARG A 154 71.30 2.97 -10.16
CA ARG A 154 70.33 3.26 -11.22
C ARG A 154 69.63 2.01 -11.74
N ARG A 155 70.31 0.87 -11.79
CA ARG A 155 69.71 -0.39 -12.26
C ARG A 155 68.75 -0.93 -11.20
N ASP A 156 69.10 -0.83 -9.94
CA ASP A 156 68.27 -1.32 -8.84
C ASP A 156 66.96 -0.52 -8.74
N LEU A 157 67.03 0.82 -8.88
CA LEU A 157 65.84 1.67 -8.96
C LEU A 157 64.99 1.40 -10.22
N LEU A 158 65.62 1.06 -11.34
CA LEU A 158 64.89 0.74 -12.58
C LEU A 158 64.16 -0.60 -12.46
N ILE A 159 64.72 -1.55 -11.72
CA ILE A 159 64.09 -2.85 -11.42
C ILE A 159 62.88 -2.63 -10.50
N ASP A 160 63.00 -1.81 -9.46
CA ASP A 160 61.92 -1.52 -8.52
C ASP A 160 60.75 -0.73 -9.15
N LEU A 161 61.03 0.05 -10.20
CA LEU A 161 60.03 0.84 -10.92
C LEU A 161 59.38 0.09 -12.10
N GLN A 162 59.91 -1.06 -12.53
CA GLN A 162 59.32 -1.85 -13.63
C GLN A 162 57.87 -2.30 -13.40
N PRO A 163 57.45 -2.72 -12.19
CA PRO A 163 56.05 -3.09 -11.95
C PRO A 163 55.09 -1.90 -12.11
N LEU A 164 55.53 -0.70 -11.74
CA LEU A 164 54.73 0.52 -11.86
C LEU A 164 54.57 0.98 -13.31
N LEU A 165 55.61 0.79 -14.15
CA LEU A 165 55.51 1.07 -15.59
C LEU A 165 54.51 0.13 -16.28
N LYS A 166 54.50 -1.16 -15.95
CA LYS A 166 53.52 -2.11 -16.51
C LYS A 166 52.07 -1.73 -16.19
N ILE A 167 51.80 -1.25 -14.97
CA ILE A 167 50.46 -0.82 -14.55
C ILE A 167 50.00 0.42 -15.34
N LEU A 168 50.91 1.30 -15.73
CA LEU A 168 50.60 2.49 -16.52
C LEU A 168 50.29 2.14 -17.98
N ASP A 169 51.03 1.20 -18.57
CA ASP A 169 50.80 0.74 -19.95
C ASP A 169 49.45 0.01 -20.08
N GLU A 170 49.07 -0.82 -19.10
CA GLU A 170 47.78 -1.53 -19.11
C GLU A 170 46.57 -0.59 -18.94
N LYS A 171 46.73 0.50 -18.18
CA LYS A 171 45.66 1.50 -17.99
C LYS A 171 45.44 2.38 -19.22
N CYS A 172 46.48 2.66 -20.01
CA CYS A 172 46.34 3.35 -21.28
C CYS A 172 45.56 2.52 -22.31
N TYR A 173 45.79 1.20 -22.35
CA TYR A 173 45.16 0.31 -23.32
C TYR A 173 43.65 0.08 -23.09
N MET A 174 43.15 0.33 -21.87
CA MET A 174 41.74 0.17 -21.51
C MET A 174 40.91 1.46 -21.66
N SER A 175 41.52 2.58 -22.08
CA SER A 175 40.78 3.84 -22.31
C SER A 175 40.36 4.07 -23.77
N GLU A 176 40.74 3.17 -24.68
CA GLU A 176 40.48 3.27 -26.13
C GLU A 176 39.50 2.21 -26.68
N LYS A 177 38.71 1.54 -25.83
CA LYS A 177 37.58 0.68 -26.25
C LYS A 177 36.31 1.06 -25.52
#